data_AF-A0A7X9EUD0-F1
#
_entry.id   AF-A0A7X9EUD0-F1
#
_cell.length_a   1.000
_cell.length_b   1.000
_cell.length_c   1.000
_cell.angle_alpha   90.00
_cell.angle_beta   90.00
_cell.angle_gamma   90.00
#
_symmetry.space_group_name_H-M   'P 1'
#
loop_
_entity.id
_entity.type
_entity.pdbx_description
1 polymer ?
#
loop_
_entity_poly.entity_id
_entity_poly.type
_entity_poly.pdbx_seq_one_letter_code
_entity_poly.pdbx_strand_id
1 'polypeptide(L)'
;MHKITSLENPQVKQAASLKKRKYRRELEMFLIEGRRAAMEAKRRPELIASIFVEEQLAGDRDLLQDFEPTKIFATDRRIIRHICGTEQPQGIALVMRNPHWDWQKMLDRKGVILLLDRISDPGNMG
;
A
#
# COMPACT_ATOMS: atom_id res chain seq x y z
N MET A 1 8.52 -4.98 15.05
CA MET A 1 8.54 -5.73 13.78
C MET A 1 8.22 -7.17 14.10
N HIS A 2 7.36 -7.81 13.32
CA HIS A 2 6.96 -9.21 13.49
C HIS A 2 7.39 -10.03 12.27
N LYS A 3 7.69 -11.32 12.46
CA LYS A 3 8.01 -12.24 11.36
C LYS A 3 6.76 -13.00 10.94
N ILE A 4 6.49 -13.06 9.64
CA ILE A 4 5.42 -13.88 9.06
C ILE A 4 6.02 -14.82 8.02
N THR A 5 5.68 -16.10 8.12
CA THR A 5 6.18 -17.16 7.21
C THR A 5 5.07 -17.96 6.55
N SER A 6 3.81 -17.71 6.91
CA SER A 6 2.65 -18.45 6.42
C SER A 6 1.78 -17.60 5.50
N LEU A 7 1.45 -18.14 4.33
CA LEU A 7 0.44 -17.57 3.42
C LEU A 7 -0.97 -17.56 4.04
N GLU A 8 -1.21 -18.44 5.02
CA GLU A 8 -2.49 -18.54 5.69
C GLU A 8 -2.68 -17.47 6.79
N ASN A 9 -1.64 -16.68 7.08
CA ASN A 9 -1.72 -15.62 8.07
C ASN A 9 -2.83 -14.61 7.70
N PRO A 10 -3.69 -14.18 8.65
CA PRO A 10 -4.80 -13.26 8.36
C PRO A 10 -4.36 -11.96 7.65
N GLN A 11 -3.21 -11.39 8.03
CA GLN A 11 -2.67 -10.17 7.42
C GLN A 11 -2.29 -10.41 5.95
N VAL A 12 -1.67 -11.56 5.66
CA VAL A 12 -1.28 -11.94 4.29
C VAL A 12 -2.52 -12.20 3.43
N LYS A 13 -3.52 -12.91 3.95
CA LYS A 13 -4.79 -13.14 3.24
C LYS A 13 -5.52 -11.83 2.93
N GLN A 14 -5.57 -10.91 3.90
CA GLN A 14 -6.16 -9.59 3.69
C GLN A 14 -5.42 -8.83 2.59
N ALA A 15 -4.09 -8.73 2.67
CA ALA A 15 -3.28 -8.05 1.65
C ALA A 15 -3.45 -8.67 0.25
N ALA A 16 -3.43 -10.00 0.14
CA ALA A 16 -3.64 -10.71 -1.12
C ALA A 16 -5.05 -10.47 -1.69
N SER A 17 -6.06 -10.35 -0.82
CA SER A 17 -7.45 -10.09 -1.25
C SER A 17 -7.59 -8.76 -1.99
N LEU A 18 -6.76 -7.75 -1.67
CA LEU A 18 -6.80 -6.42 -2.26
C LEU A 18 -6.42 -6.38 -3.75
N LYS A 19 -5.91 -7.49 -4.31
CA LYS A 19 -5.80 -7.66 -5.77
C LYS A 19 -7.17 -7.56 -6.46
N LYS A 20 -8.24 -7.97 -5.78
CA LYS A 20 -9.61 -7.95 -6.33
C LYS A 20 -10.33 -6.64 -5.96
N ARG A 21 -10.95 -6.01 -6.96
CA ARG A 21 -11.72 -4.75 -6.80
C ARG A 21 -12.81 -4.83 -5.73
N LYS A 22 -13.47 -5.98 -5.59
CA LYS A 22 -14.50 -6.24 -4.57
C LYS A 22 -13.95 -5.93 -3.16
N TYR A 23 -12.84 -6.55 -2.79
CA TYR A 23 -12.26 -6.39 -1.46
C TYR A 23 -11.66 -5.01 -1.22
N ARG A 24 -11.11 -4.35 -2.26
CA ARG A 24 -10.68 -2.95 -2.12
C ARG A 24 -11.82 -2.00 -1.72
N ARG A 25 -13.02 -2.26 -2.24
CA ARG A 25 -14.22 -1.47 -1.91
C ARG A 25 -14.76 -1.81 -0.53
N GLU A 26 -14.91 -3.10 -0.22
CA GLU A 26 -15.46 -3.56 1.06
C GLU A 26 -14.58 -3.18 2.25
N LEU A 27 -13.26 -3.25 2.08
CA LEU A 27 -12.29 -2.96 3.13
C LEU A 27 -11.83 -1.50 3.17
N GLU A 28 -12.23 -0.69 2.17
CA GLU A 28 -11.73 0.67 1.96
C GLU A 28 -10.20 0.78 2.03
N MET A 29 -9.54 -0.18 1.41
CA MET A 29 -8.08 -0.32 1.43
C MET A 29 -7.53 -0.66 0.04
N PHE A 30 -6.25 -0.36 -0.16
CA PHE A 30 -5.52 -0.70 -1.37
C PHE A 30 -4.08 -1.12 -1.03
N LEU A 31 -3.45 -1.86 -1.95
CA LEU A 31 -2.05 -2.24 -1.84
C LEU A 31 -1.21 -1.34 -2.74
N ILE A 32 -0.11 -0.82 -2.21
CA ILE A 32 0.97 -0.22 -3.00
C ILE A 32 2.22 -1.08 -2.86
N GLU A 33 3.08 -1.04 -3.87
CA GLU A 33 4.31 -1.84 -3.90
C GLU A 33 5.49 -1.03 -4.41
N GLY A 34 6.69 -1.43 -3.99
CA GLY A 34 7.93 -0.81 -4.40
C GLY A 34 8.44 0.30 -3.48
N ARG A 35 9.75 0.55 -3.56
CA ARG A 35 10.44 1.50 -2.67
C ARG A 35 9.90 2.92 -2.81
N ARG A 36 9.67 3.38 -4.04
CA ARG A 36 9.19 4.75 -4.29
C ARG A 36 7.82 4.99 -3.66
N ALA A 37 6.88 4.07 -3.87
CA ALA A 37 5.55 4.17 -3.28
C ALA A 37 5.60 4.12 -1.75
N ALA A 38 6.45 3.26 -1.18
CA ALA A 38 6.69 3.23 0.27
C ALA A 38 7.20 4.59 0.80
N MET A 39 8.15 5.22 0.11
CA MET A 39 8.67 6.54 0.49
C MET A 39 7.61 7.63 0.39
N GLU A 40 6.74 7.60 -0.61
CA GLU A 40 5.61 8.52 -0.73
C GLU A 40 4.59 8.33 0.39
N ALA A 41 4.34 7.08 0.80
CA ALA A 41 3.42 6.75 1.89
C ALA A 41 3.85 7.33 3.26
N LYS A 42 5.16 7.58 3.47
CA LYS A 42 5.66 8.27 4.68
C LYS A 42 5.08 9.66 4.86
N ARG A 43 4.56 10.31 3.80
CA ARG A 43 3.89 11.62 3.89
C ARG A 43 2.48 11.53 4.49
N ARG A 44 1.90 10.33 4.57
CA ARG A 44 0.56 10.04 5.06
C ARG A 44 0.59 8.79 5.97
N PRO A 45 1.38 8.78 7.06
CA PRO A 45 1.59 7.59 7.88
C PRO A 45 0.30 7.10 8.55
N GLU A 46 -0.68 7.99 8.75
CA GLU A 46 -1.99 7.67 9.31
C GLU A 46 -2.82 6.73 8.42
N LEU A 47 -2.51 6.69 7.12
CA LEU A 47 -3.18 5.79 6.18
C LEU A 47 -2.54 4.40 6.13
N ILE A 48 -1.36 4.19 6.70
CA ILE A 48 -0.66 2.91 6.65
C ILE A 48 -1.29 1.92 7.64
N ALA A 49 -1.86 0.84 7.12
CA ALA A 49 -2.43 -0.24 7.91
C ALA A 49 -1.41 -1.34 8.23
N SER A 50 -0.61 -1.77 7.25
CA SER A 50 0.42 -2.79 7.43
C SER A 50 1.49 -2.70 6.35
N ILE A 51 2.71 -3.10 6.69
CA ILE A 51 3.88 -3.10 5.80
C ILE A 51 4.46 -4.50 5.74
N PHE A 52 4.63 -5.03 4.54
CA PHE A 52 5.29 -6.31 4.29
C PHE A 52 6.63 -6.03 3.62
N VAL A 53 7.71 -6.56 4.20
CA VAL A 53 9.07 -6.35 3.70
C VAL A 53 9.83 -7.68 3.67
N GLU A 54 10.59 -7.92 2.61
CA GLU A 54 11.45 -9.10 2.56
C GLU A 54 12.50 -9.06 3.67
N GLU A 55 12.82 -10.20 4.27
CA GLU A 55 13.79 -10.28 5.37
C GLU A 55 15.14 -9.62 5.05
N GLN A 56 15.61 -9.74 3.80
CA GLN A 56 16.86 -9.10 3.33
C GLN A 56 16.81 -7.55 3.35
N LEU A 57 15.61 -6.96 3.31
CA LEU A 57 15.39 -5.51 3.37
C LEU A 57 14.99 -5.04 4.77
N ALA A 58 14.76 -5.95 5.72
CA ALA A 58 14.31 -5.61 7.06
C ALA A 58 15.35 -4.80 7.88
N GLY A 59 16.62 -4.82 7.47
CA GLY A 59 17.70 -4.02 8.04
C GLY A 59 17.92 -2.64 7.37
N ASP A 60 17.19 -2.34 6.29
CA ASP A 60 17.32 -1.08 5.56
C ASP A 60 16.66 0.06 6.35
N ARG A 61 17.49 0.86 7.03
CA ARG A 61 17.03 1.98 7.87
C ARG A 61 16.40 3.09 7.04
N ASP A 62 16.98 3.43 5.89
CA ASP A 62 16.46 4.50 5.03
C ASP A 62 15.03 4.18 4.57
N LEU A 63 14.77 2.89 4.34
CA LEU A 63 13.44 2.41 3.99
C LEU A 63 12.47 2.42 5.18
N LEU A 64 12.90 1.94 6.35
CA LEU A 64 11.97 1.55 7.43
C LEU A 64 11.93 2.48 8.65
N GLN A 65 12.90 3.37 8.86
CA GLN A 65 13.06 4.13 10.12
C GLN A 65 11.85 4.99 10.51
N ASP A 66 11.07 5.46 9.54
CA ASP A 66 9.93 6.37 9.76
C ASP A 66 8.59 5.62 9.93
N PHE A 67 8.61 4.28 9.85
CA PHE A 67 7.42 3.48 10.02
C PHE A 67 7.29 2.94 11.43
N GLU A 68 6.05 2.86 11.92
CA GLU A 68 5.74 2.23 13.19
C GLU A 68 6.14 0.75 13.18
N PRO A 69 7.05 0.30 14.05
CA PRO A 69 7.56 -1.08 14.02
C PRO A 69 6.50 -2.16 14.22
N THR A 70 5.38 -1.82 14.86
CA THR A 70 4.21 -2.70 15.10
C THR A 70 3.45 -3.04 13.82
N LYS A 71 3.54 -2.17 12.79
CA LYS A 71 2.90 -2.37 11.49
C LYS A 71 3.78 -3.13 10.50
N ILE A 72 5.04 -3.42 10.83
CA ILE A 72 6.03 -4.03 9.94
C ILE A 72 6.07 -5.55 10.13
N PHE A 73 5.84 -6.26 9.03
CA PHE A 73 5.95 -7.70 8.89
C PHE A 73 7.14 -8.06 7.99
N ALA A 74 8.20 -8.58 8.60
CA ALA A 74 9.31 -9.20 7.86
C ALA A 74 8.87 -10.58 7.36
N THR A 75 9.08 -10.84 6.08
CA THR A 75 8.52 -12.01 5.42
C THR A 75 9.46 -12.57 4.35
N ASP A 76 9.22 -13.80 3.93
CA ASP A 76 9.92 -14.36 2.77
C ASP A 76 9.39 -13.81 1.43
N ARG A 77 10.17 -14.02 0.37
CA ARG A 77 9.84 -13.60 -1.00
C ARG A 77 8.58 -14.26 -1.56
N ARG A 78 8.18 -15.44 -1.05
CA ARG A 78 6.97 -16.13 -1.53
C ARG A 78 5.73 -15.35 -1.15
N ILE A 79 5.67 -14.84 0.08
CA ILE A 79 4.57 -13.99 0.55
C ILE A 79 4.53 -12.66 -0.21
N ILE A 80 5.66 -12.00 -0.43
CA ILE A 80 5.69 -10.75 -1.22
C ILE A 80 5.14 -10.98 -2.63
N ARG A 81 5.60 -12.03 -3.34
CA ARG A 81 5.04 -12.38 -4.65
C ARG A 81 3.56 -12.73 -4.59
N HIS A 82 3.11 -13.35 -3.49
CA HIS A 82 1.72 -13.70 -3.32
C HIS A 82 0.81 -12.47 -3.18
N ILE A 83 1.26 -11.40 -2.52
CA ILE A 83 0.46 -10.18 -2.31
C ILE A 83 0.63 -9.14 -3.42
N CYS A 84 1.80 -9.05 -4.05
CA CYS A 84 2.11 -8.07 -5.10
C CYS A 84 1.45 -8.41 -6.45
N GLY A 85 1.18 -7.38 -7.24
CA GLY A 85 0.58 -7.50 -8.58
C GLY A 85 1.60 -7.65 -9.71
N THR A 86 2.84 -7.21 -9.51
CA THR A 86 3.90 -7.30 -10.52
C THR A 86 4.59 -8.67 -10.56
N GLU A 87 5.16 -8.99 -11.73
CA GLU A 87 5.97 -10.19 -11.93
C GLU A 87 7.28 -10.16 -11.13
N GLN A 88 7.86 -8.98 -10.92
CA GLN A 88 9.12 -8.77 -10.19
C GLN A 88 8.96 -7.73 -9.07
N PRO A 89 8.38 -8.12 -7.92
CA PRO A 89 8.23 -7.22 -6.78
C PRO A 89 9.58 -6.77 -6.23
N GLN A 90 9.69 -5.52 -5.80
CA GLN A 90 10.91 -4.92 -5.24
C GLN A 90 11.11 -5.22 -3.74
N GLY A 91 10.42 -6.22 -3.21
CA GLY A 91 10.59 -6.69 -1.83
C GLY A 91 9.90 -5.88 -0.74
N ILE A 92 9.06 -4.88 -1.07
CA ILE A 92 8.25 -4.15 -0.11
C ILE A 92 6.85 -3.86 -0.67
N ALA A 93 5.83 -4.02 0.17
CA ALA A 93 4.45 -3.69 -0.13
C ALA A 93 3.73 -3.14 1.11
N LEU A 94 2.84 -2.17 0.92
CA LEU A 94 2.08 -1.54 2.00
C LEU A 94 0.59 -1.65 1.72
N VAL A 95 -0.17 -2.00 2.76
CA VAL A 95 -1.62 -1.86 2.75
C VAL A 95 -1.96 -0.48 3.29
N MET A 96 -2.67 0.29 2.48
CA MET A 96 -3.07 1.65 2.75
C MET A 96 -4.60 1.72 2.90
N ARG A 97 -5.08 2.54 3.83
CA ARG A 97 -6.48 2.96 3.92
C ARG A 97 -6.78 3.99 2.85
N ASN A 98 -7.98 3.95 2.31
CA ASN A 98 -8.45 5.00 1.43
C ASN A 98 -8.51 6.33 2.20
N PRO A 99 -7.95 7.43 1.66
CA PRO A 99 -8.18 8.74 2.24
C PRO A 99 -9.66 9.12 2.11
N HIS A 100 -10.24 9.65 3.17
CA HIS A 100 -11.55 10.30 3.12
C HIS A 100 -11.37 11.75 2.69
N TRP A 101 -12.11 12.15 1.65
CA TRP A 101 -12.09 13.51 1.12
C TRP A 101 -13.40 14.19 1.42
N ASP A 102 -13.30 15.43 1.91
CA ASP A 102 -14.42 16.33 2.07
C ASP A 102 -14.46 17.27 0.86
N TRP A 103 -15.48 17.10 0.02
CA TRP A 103 -15.65 17.87 -1.21
C TRP A 103 -15.79 19.36 -0.94
N GLN A 104 -16.45 19.76 0.14
CA GLN A 104 -16.64 21.18 0.47
C GLN A 104 -15.29 21.82 0.78
N LYS A 105 -14.51 21.18 1.65
CA LYS A 105 -13.15 21.64 1.97
C LYS A 105 -12.21 21.64 0.77
N MET A 106 -12.42 20.74 -0.19
CA MET A 106 -11.63 20.73 -1.42
C MET A 106 -11.95 21.93 -2.31
N LEU A 107 -13.23 22.26 -2.48
CA LEU A 107 -13.69 23.39 -3.31
C LEU A 107 -13.36 24.75 -2.71
N ASP A 108 -13.26 24.85 -1.38
CA ASP A 108 -12.85 26.07 -0.70
C ASP A 108 -11.36 26.43 -0.93
N ARG A 109 -10.55 25.48 -1.41
CA ARG A 109 -9.15 25.74 -1.75
C ARG A 109 -9.03 26.44 -3.09
N LYS A 110 -8.32 27.57 -3.11
CA LYS A 110 -7.92 28.22 -4.37
C LYS A 110 -6.99 27.30 -5.16
N GLY A 111 -7.30 27.06 -6.43
CA GLY A 111 -6.48 26.23 -7.30
C GLY A 111 -7.12 25.95 -8.66
N VAL A 112 -6.41 25.19 -9.49
CA VAL A 112 -6.93 24.68 -10.76
C VAL A 112 -7.59 23.33 -10.51
N ILE A 113 -8.80 23.15 -11.04
CA ILE A 113 -9.53 21.89 -10.99
C ILE A 113 -9.42 21.21 -12.35
N LEU A 114 -8.96 19.97 -12.36
CA LEU A 114 -8.97 19.09 -13.53
C LEU A 114 -10.15 18.12 -13.40
N LEU A 115 -11.16 18.28 -14.26
CA LEU A 115 -12.31 17.37 -14.33
C LEU A 115 -12.09 16.33 -15.42
N LEU A 116 -12.15 15.06 -15.03
CA LEU A 116 -11.93 13.93 -15.93
C LEU A 116 -13.26 13.20 -16.16
N ASP A 117 -13.80 13.27 -17.38
CA ASP A 117 -15.02 12.54 -17.77
C ASP A 117 -14.67 11.24 -18.50
N ARG A 118 -15.21 10.11 -18.02
CA ARG A 118 -15.14 8.79 -18.67
C ARG A 118 -13.73 8.32 -19.11
N ILE A 119 -12.71 8.52 -18.27
CA ILE A 119 -11.40 7.89 -18.51
C ILE A 119 -11.54 6.36 -18.50
N SER A 120 -11.11 5.76 -19.61
CA SER A 120 -11.30 4.33 -19.88
C SER A 120 -10.05 3.49 -19.56
N ASP A 121 -8.86 4.09 -19.58
CA ASP A 121 -7.59 3.43 -19.28
C ASP A 121 -7.02 3.94 -17.94
N PRO A 122 -6.87 3.08 -16.91
CA PRO A 122 -6.24 3.45 -15.65
C PRO A 122 -4.81 3.98 -15.79
N GLY A 123 -4.07 3.56 -16.84
CA GLY A 123 -2.71 4.02 -17.10
C GLY A 123 -2.63 5.50 -17.43
N ASN A 124 -3.67 6.06 -18.06
CA ASN A 124 -3.74 7.50 -18.38
C ASN A 124 -3.96 8.39 -17.15
N MET A 125 -4.21 7.82 -15.97
CA MET A 125 -4.31 8.55 -14.71
C MET A 125 -2.99 8.62 -13.93
N GLY A 126 -1.98 7.84 -14.35
CA GLY A 126 -0.68 7.74 -13.69
C GLY A 126 0.20 8.97 -13.87
#